data_AF-A0A6B3NQM8-F1
#
_entry.id   AF-A0A6B3NQM8-F1
#
_cell.length_a   1.000
_cell.length_b   1.000
_cell.length_c   1.000
_cell.angle_alpha   90.00
_cell.angle_beta   90.00
_cell.angle_gamma   90.00
#
_symmetry.space_group_name_H-M   'P 1'
#
loop_
_entity.id
_entity.type
_entity.pdbx_description
1 polymer ?
#
loop_
_entity_poly.entity_id
_entity_poly.type
_entity_poly.pdbx_seq_one_letter_code
_entity_poly.pdbx_strand_id
1 'polypeptide(L)' 'QKNTKGTKIPFLSWLPLEISLRQGGDKGLPVVVAEPDSASAKALVAIASQIAAKVSIAALSSN' A
#
# COMPACT_ATOMS: atom_id res chain seq x y z
N GLN A 1 5.69 16.93 0.82
CA GLN A 1 4.43 16.19 1.04
C GLN A 1 3.41 16.71 0.03
N LYS A 2 3.08 15.95 -1.03
CA LYS A 2 2.42 16.50 -2.23
C LYS A 2 0.89 16.47 -2.07
N ASN A 3 0.38 17.66 -1.78
CA ASN A 3 -1.02 18.07 -1.72
C ASN A 3 -1.50 18.37 -3.14
N THR A 4 -2.42 17.55 -3.67
CA THR A 4 -3.01 17.70 -5.00
C THR A 4 -3.93 18.92 -5.02
N LYS A 5 -3.48 20.02 -5.63
CA LYS A 5 -4.32 21.20 -5.87
C LYS A 5 -5.32 20.87 -6.98
N GLY A 6 -6.60 20.72 -6.63
CA GLY A 6 -7.72 20.47 -7.55
C GLY A 6 -8.76 19.50 -7.00
N THR A 7 -8.35 18.54 -6.16
CA THR A 7 -9.24 17.63 -5.43
C THR A 7 -8.56 17.23 -4.12
N LYS A 8 -9.24 17.39 -2.98
CA LYS A 8 -8.72 16.97 -1.66
C LYS A 8 -8.76 15.43 -1.55
N ILE A 9 -7.87 14.77 -2.27
CA ILE A 9 -7.69 13.32 -2.16
C ILE A 9 -6.72 13.09 -1.00
N PRO A 10 -7.11 12.33 0.05
CA PRO A 10 -6.21 12.02 1.13
C PRO A 10 -5.02 11.22 0.61
N PHE A 11 -3.81 11.66 0.93
CA PHE A 11 -2.61 10.88 0.69
C PHE A 11 -2.69 9.56 1.48
N LEU A 12 -2.43 8.44 0.81
CA LEU A 12 -2.50 7.12 1.44
C LEU A 12 -1.18 6.75 2.12
N SER A 13 -0.10 6.63 1.35
CA SER A 13 1.23 6.29 1.85
C SER A 13 2.30 6.48 0.78
N TRP A 14 3.56 6.30 1.18
CA TRP A 14 4.72 6.21 0.30
C TRP A 14 5.25 4.77 0.28
N LEU A 15 5.75 4.33 -0.88
CA LEU A 15 6.40 3.03 -1.05
C LEU A 15 7.87 3.22 -1.40
N PRO A 16 8.80 2.49 -0.75
CA PRO A 16 10.20 2.45 -1.15
C PRO A 16 10.37 2.04 -2.62
N LEU A 17 11.32 2.70 -3.30
CA LEU A 17 11.67 2.33 -4.67
C LEU A 17 12.76 1.24 -4.64
N GLU A 18 12.34 -0.01 -4.52
CA GLU A 18 13.22 -1.18 -4.55
C GLU A 18 13.11 -1.92 -5.88
N ILE A 19 14.24 -2.41 -6.41
CA ILE A 19 14.26 -3.18 -7.65
C ILE A 19 13.54 -4.52 -7.49
N SER A 20 13.67 -5.16 -6.31
CA SER A 20 13.01 -6.44 -6.00
C SER A 20 11.49 -6.34 -6.06
N LEU A 21 10.90 -5.19 -5.72
CA LEU A 21 9.47 -4.94 -5.86
C LEU A 21 9.00 -5.08 -7.32
N ARG A 22 9.71 -4.45 -8.26
CA ARG A 22 9.41 -4.56 -9.70
C ARG A 22 9.61 -6.00 -10.17
N GLN A 23 10.78 -6.57 -9.90
CA GLN A 23 11.15 -7.89 -10.40
C GLN A 23 10.23 -9.00 -9.87
N GLY A 24 9.80 -8.91 -8.62
CA GLY A 24 8.84 -9.85 -8.04
C GLY A 24 7.49 -9.80 -8.76
N GLY A 25 7.03 -8.61 -9.13
CA GLY A 25 5.84 -8.43 -9.97
C GLY A 25 5.99 -9.07 -11.36
N ASP A 26 7.10 -8.78 -12.05
CA ASP A 26 7.39 -9.30 -13.39
C ASP A 26 7.50 -10.84 -13.41
N LYS A 27 8.02 -11.44 -12.33
CA LYS A 27 8.20 -12.89 -12.18
C LYS A 27 6.95 -13.62 -11.68
N GLY A 28 5.90 -12.91 -11.28
CA GLY A 28 4.71 -13.49 -10.65
C GLY A 28 4.93 -14.01 -9.22
N LEU A 29 6.03 -13.62 -8.56
CA LEU A 29 6.31 -13.93 -7.16
C LEU A 29 6.52 -12.61 -6.39
N PRO A 30 5.45 -12.03 -5.82
CA PRO A 30 5.48 -10.66 -5.29
C PRO A 30 6.40 -10.55 -4.05
N VAL A 31 6.94 -9.35 -3.82
CA VAL A 31 7.92 -9.08 -2.76
C VAL A 31 7.42 -9.42 -1.36
N VAL A 32 6.11 -9.32 -1.11
CA VAL A 32 5.49 -9.70 0.18
C VAL A 32 5.58 -11.20 0.47
N VAL A 33 5.80 -12.03 -0.55
CA VAL A 33 6.03 -13.48 -0.43
C VAL A 33 7.52 -13.80 -0.54
N ALA A 34 8.22 -13.24 -1.54
CA ALA A 34 9.62 -13.55 -1.81
C ALA A 34 10.61 -12.97 -0.76
N GLU A 35 10.35 -11.74 -0.32
CA GLU A 35 11.22 -10.97 0.57
C GLU A 35 10.37 -10.25 1.64
N PRO A 36 9.72 -11.00 2.55
CA PRO A 36 8.76 -10.45 3.50
C PRO A 36 9.36 -9.41 4.46
N ASP A 37 10.69 -9.44 4.64
CA ASP A 37 11.42 -8.51 5.49
C ASP A 37 11.86 -7.22 4.81
N SER A 38 11.72 -7.12 3.49
CA SER A 38 12.06 -5.91 2.72
C SER A 38 11.22 -4.70 3.16
N ALA A 39 11.75 -3.49 2.92
CA ALA A 39 11.04 -2.27 3.24
C ALA A 39 9.74 -2.14 2.44
N SER A 40 9.75 -2.53 1.16
CA SER A 40 8.57 -2.52 0.29
C SER A 40 7.51 -3.52 0.74
N ALA A 41 7.89 -4.73 1.16
CA ALA A 41 6.93 -5.72 1.66
C ALA A 41 6.21 -5.22 2.92
N LYS A 42 6.97 -4.74 3.91
CA LYS A 42 6.43 -4.18 5.15
C LYS A 42 5.52 -2.99 4.88
N ALA A 43 5.91 -2.09 3.98
CA ALA A 43 5.11 -0.94 3.59
C ALA A 43 3.79 -1.34 2.89
N LEU A 44 3.82 -2.31 1.97
CA LEU A 44 2.61 -2.81 1.30
C LEU A 44 1.62 -3.44 2.29
N VAL A 45 2.11 -4.26 3.22
CA VAL A 45 1.27 -4.86 4.27
C VAL A 45 0.62 -3.77 5.13
N ALA A 46 1.40 -2.76 5.56
CA ALA A 46 0.87 -1.65 6.35
C ALA A 46 -0.19 -0.84 5.59
N ILE A 47 0.01 -0.59 4.29
CA ILE A 47 -0.96 0.09 3.43
C ILE A 47 -2.26 -0.72 3.35
N ALA A 48 -2.15 -2.03 3.11
CA ALA A 48 -3.31 -2.92 3.05
C ALA A 48 -4.11 -2.90 4.36
N SER A 49 -3.45 -2.95 5.52
CA SER A 49 -4.09 -2.85 6.83
C SER A 49 -4.85 -1.52 7.01
N GLN A 50 -4.26 -0.40 6.59
CA GLN A 50 -4.93 0.91 6.67
C GLN A 50 -6.16 1.00 5.76
N ILE A 51 -6.10 0.42 4.56
CA ILE A 51 -7.25 0.35 3.65
C ILE A 51 -8.34 -0.51 4.29
N ALA A 52 -8.01 -1.69 4.80
CA ALA A 52 -8.97 -2.59 5.44
C ALA A 52 -9.71 -1.92 6.61
N ALA A 53 -8.98 -1.19 7.48
CA ALA A 53 -9.56 -0.44 8.57
C ALA A 53 -10.54 0.65 8.08
N LYS A 54 -10.17 1.42 7.04
CA LYS A 54 -11.03 2.45 6.46
C LYS A 54 -12.30 1.86 5.84
N VAL A 55 -12.17 0.74 5.12
CA VAL A 55 -13.32 0.03 4.52
C VAL A 55 -14.24 -0.52 5.60
N SER A 56 -13.69 -1.09 6.68
CA SER A 56 -14.48 -1.61 7.79
C SER A 56 -15.32 -0.51 8.46
N ILE A 57 -14.73 0.66 8.73
CA ILE A 57 -15.45 1.81 9.31
C ILE A 57 -16.54 2.32 8.35
N ALA A 58 -16.21 2.43 7.05
CA ALA A 58 -17.16 2.90 6.04
C ALA A 58 -18.35 1.94 5.90
N ALA A 59 -18.11 0.63 5.94
CA ALA A 59 -19.16 -0.39 5.89
C ALA A 59 -20.10 -0.31 7.10
N LEU A 60 -19.56 -0.12 8.31
CA LEU A 60 -20.38 0.04 9.52
C LEU A 60 -21.23 1.31 9.50
N SER A 61 -20.69 2.40 8.92
CA SER A 61 -21.36 3.71 8.89
C SER A 61 -22.40 3.84 7.77
N SER A 62 -22.45 2.87 6.84
CA SER A 62 -23.40 2.84 5.72
C SER A 62 -24.64 1.98 6.01
N ASN A 63 -24.78 1.53 7.27
CA ASN A 63 -25.83 0.65 7.77
C ASN A 63 -26.62 1.34 8.88
#